data_AF-A0A7X8WWP1-F1
#
_entry.id   AF-A0A7X8WWP1-F1
#
_cell.length_a   1.000
_cell.length_b   1.000
_cell.length_c   1.000
_cell.angle_alpha   90.00
_cell.angle_beta   90.00
_cell.angle_gamma   90.00
#
_symmetry.space_group_name_H-M   'P 1'
#
loop_
_entity.id
_entity.type
_entity.pdbx_description
1 polymer ?
#
loop_
_entity_poly.entity_id
_entity_poly.type
_entity_poly.pdbx_seq_one_letter_code
_entity_poly.pdbx_strand_id
1 'polypeptide(L)'
;MTCTYREKIKDYLEEKLSELEMDAMEKHLDNCQFCQEELDRFLDNGLDLKGKALDVEDEILVSKIRARIKGGRRITLYGILGFLIGLFARFYTQDDFLLTKAIMALPYKLAEFALNIFFGDNVLPFGYNMFYYYQGGMGFFPYHPILDFLATSVTPAIIASFMAVIIGYLLSDKRVFRRKKIVKFFGAWLIVFLIWTGVLYGTYGYALGKVSKLEGIKAMTVYAAEKNNTSWLIRIDEEALNNEKYRELIKIISEAEKGEKSFYPREKEGYELLVDFAGGGTIPIYLDKHSGTMIVSTGDTYQLSPENLEYITEVLGGEGND
;
A
#
# COMPACT_ATOMS: atom_id res chain seq x y z
N MET A 1 30.96 55.80 18.44
CA MET A 1 30.47 56.19 19.79
C MET A 1 30.67 54.99 20.69
N THR A 2 31.40 55.12 21.79
CA THR A 2 31.66 54.02 22.73
C THR A 2 30.38 53.68 23.48
N CYS A 3 29.83 52.49 23.24
CA CYS A 3 28.65 52.02 23.96
C CYS A 3 29.04 51.67 25.40
N THR A 4 28.31 52.21 26.38
CA THR A 4 28.55 51.98 27.82
C THR A 4 28.40 50.51 28.22
N TYR A 5 27.63 49.72 27.46
CA TYR A 5 27.41 48.30 27.70
C TYR A 5 28.56 47.41 27.23
N ARG A 6 29.51 47.95 26.46
CA ARG A 6 30.65 47.22 25.89
C ARG A 6 31.47 46.48 26.95
N GLU A 7 31.76 47.15 28.07
CA GLU A 7 32.57 46.58 29.15
C GLU A 7 31.84 45.45 29.90
N LYS A 8 30.50 45.43 29.83
CA LYS A 8 29.65 44.43 30.49
C LYS A 8 29.33 43.22 29.60
N ILE A 9 29.73 43.19 28.32
CA ILE A 9 29.49 42.05 27.41
C ILE A 9 30.20 40.79 27.90
N LYS A 10 31.42 40.94 28.44
CA LYS A 10 32.17 39.80 28.99
C LYS A 10 31.53 39.25 30.27
N ASP A 11 31.07 40.13 31.16
CA ASP A 11 30.38 39.72 32.39
C ASP A 11 29.00 39.11 32.10
N TYR A 12 28.34 39.54 31.01
CA TYR A 12 27.12 38.91 30.48
C TYR A 12 27.39 37.48 29.99
N LEU A 13 28.44 37.26 29.20
CA LEU A 13 28.83 35.93 28.73
C LEU A 13 29.28 34.97 29.85
N GLU A 14 29.83 35.49 30.94
CA GLU A 14 30.26 34.72 32.11
C GLU A 14 29.17 34.59 33.20
N GLU A 15 27.94 35.06 32.94
CA GLU A 15 26.79 35.06 33.87
C GLU A 15 27.09 35.72 35.24
N LYS A 16 27.94 36.75 35.25
CA LYS A 16 28.33 37.49 36.47
C LYS A 16 27.43 38.68 36.78
N LEU A 17 26.56 39.05 35.84
CA LEU A 17 25.61 40.15 36.00
C LEU A 17 24.40 39.72 36.85
N SER A 18 23.81 40.69 37.56
CA SER A 18 22.54 40.44 38.26
C SER A 18 21.39 40.21 37.28
N GLU A 19 20.32 39.52 37.68
CA GLU A 19 19.18 39.21 36.79
C GLU A 19 18.57 40.47 36.13
N LEU A 20 18.52 41.59 36.86
CA LEU A 20 18.04 42.88 36.33
C LEU A 20 18.99 43.48 35.28
N GLU A 21 20.29 43.28 35.43
CA GLU A 21 21.29 43.75 34.47
C GLU A 21 21.39 42.85 33.25
N MET A 22 21.12 41.55 33.37
CA MET A 22 21.02 40.63 32.24
C MET A 22 19.84 40.97 31.34
N ASP A 23 18.66 41.19 31.90
CA ASP A 23 17.46 41.54 31.12
C ASP A 23 17.60 42.93 30.44
N ALA A 24 18.31 43.86 31.09
CA ALA A 24 18.67 45.15 30.49
C ALA A 24 19.71 45.01 29.35
N MET A 25 20.64 44.06 29.48
CA MET A 25 21.63 43.76 28.45
C MET A 25 20.99 43.14 27.21
N GLU A 26 20.09 42.17 27.39
CA GLU A 26 19.38 41.50 26.28
C GLU A 26 18.58 42.50 25.44
N LYS A 27 17.80 43.37 26.11
CA LYS A 27 17.05 44.45 25.45
C LYS A 27 17.96 45.44 24.71
N HIS A 28 19.19 45.63 25.19
CA HIS A 28 20.16 46.51 24.55
C HIS A 28 20.85 45.83 23.36
N LEU A 29 21.22 44.56 23.47
CA LEU A 29 21.83 43.76 22.40
C LEU A 29 20.91 43.64 21.19
N ASP A 30 19.59 43.53 21.40
CA ASP A 30 18.60 43.50 20.32
C ASP A 30 18.61 44.78 19.45
N ASN A 31 19.10 45.90 19.98
CA ASN A 31 19.01 47.22 19.35
C ASN A 31 20.37 47.87 19.04
N CYS A 32 21.49 47.26 19.46
CA CYS A 32 22.83 47.84 19.28
C CYS A 32 23.74 46.94 18.44
N GLN A 33 23.85 47.28 17.15
CA GLN A 33 24.67 46.53 16.18
C GLN A 33 26.15 46.44 16.60
N PHE A 34 26.70 47.47 17.23
CA PHE A 34 28.08 47.47 17.71
C PHE A 34 28.30 46.44 18.83
N CYS A 35 27.34 46.28 19.75
CA CYS A 35 27.43 45.32 20.84
C CYS A 35 27.15 43.88 20.35
N GLN A 36 26.32 43.69 19.31
CA GLN A 36 26.16 42.41 18.65
C GLN A 36 27.44 41.95 17.95
N GLU A 37 28.08 42.81 17.16
CA GLU A 37 29.33 42.46 16.46
C GLU A 37 30.47 42.12 17.46
N GLU A 38 30.48 42.75 18.63
CA GLU A 38 31.46 42.46 19.67
C GLU A 38 31.12 41.19 20.46
N LEU A 39 29.83 40.90 20.70
CA LEU A 39 29.36 39.63 21.23
C LEU A 39 29.73 38.47 20.31
N ASP A 40 29.46 38.59 19.01
CA ASP A 40 29.79 37.60 17.99
C ASP A 40 31.32 37.37 17.93
N ARG A 41 32.11 38.44 18.01
CA ARG A 41 33.59 38.33 18.09
C ARG A 41 34.07 37.59 19.34
N PHE A 42 33.39 37.73 20.48
CA PHE A 42 33.72 36.97 21.70
C PHE A 42 33.30 35.50 21.61
N LEU A 43 32.18 35.20 20.93
CA LEU A 43 31.74 33.84 20.66
C LEU A 43 32.66 33.12 19.66
N ASP A 44 33.10 33.81 18.61
CA ASP A 44 33.94 33.24 17.54
C ASP A 44 35.40 33.00 17.95
N ASN A 45 35.95 33.81 18.86
CA ASN A 45 37.35 33.66 19.30
C ASN A 45 37.57 32.56 20.35
N GLY A 46 36.59 31.66 20.52
CA GLY A 46 36.69 30.56 21.47
C GLY A 46 36.81 31.12 22.88
N LEU A 47 35.66 31.42 23.50
CA LEU A 47 35.60 31.49 24.96
C LEU A 47 36.33 30.26 25.48
N ASP A 48 37.47 30.49 26.14
CA ASP A 48 38.11 29.53 27.02
C ASP A 48 37.16 29.36 28.20
N LEU A 49 36.06 28.66 27.92
CA LEU A 49 35.19 28.06 28.89
C LEU A 49 36.11 27.11 29.62
N LYS A 50 36.72 27.61 30.69
CA LYS A 50 37.18 26.78 31.79
C LYS A 50 35.98 25.95 32.15
N GLY A 51 35.91 24.76 31.57
CA GLY A 51 34.89 23.79 31.84
C GLY A 51 35.00 23.46 33.31
N LYS A 52 34.26 24.19 34.15
CA LYS A 52 33.56 23.52 35.21
C LYS A 52 32.68 22.53 34.47
N ALA A 53 33.11 21.26 34.48
CA ALA A 53 32.25 20.15 34.15
C ALA A 53 30.92 20.43 34.85
N LEU A 54 29.91 20.77 34.07
CA LEU A 54 28.55 20.87 34.56
C LEU A 54 28.23 19.46 35.03
N ASP A 55 28.20 19.28 36.35
CA ASP A 55 27.68 18.11 37.04
C ASP A 55 26.15 18.11 36.86
N VAL A 56 25.69 18.05 35.62
CA VAL A 56 24.33 17.58 35.32
C VAL A 56 24.46 16.09 35.50
N GLU A 57 24.15 15.60 36.71
CA GLU A 57 24.23 14.20 37.13
C GLU A 57 24.09 13.28 35.90
N ASP A 58 25.20 12.66 35.49
CA ASP A 58 25.25 11.75 34.34
C ASP A 58 24.12 10.71 34.41
N GLU A 59 23.65 10.41 35.63
CA GLU A 59 22.48 9.60 35.93
C GLU A 59 21.16 10.08 35.29
N ILE A 60 20.89 11.40 35.20
CA ILE A 60 19.67 11.95 34.58
C ILE A 60 19.73 11.80 33.06
N LEU A 61 20.90 12.02 32.44
CA LEU A 61 21.08 11.85 31.01
C LEU A 61 21.03 10.36 30.64
N VAL A 62 21.75 9.51 31.38
CA VAL A 62 21.76 8.05 31.21
C VAL A 62 20.37 7.46 31.45
N SER A 63 19.60 7.95 32.44
CA SER A 63 18.22 7.49 32.68
C SER A 63 17.28 7.89 31.56
N LYS A 64 17.41 9.10 30.98
CA LYS A 64 16.65 9.51 29.77
C LYS A 64 17.03 8.69 28.55
N ILE A 65 18.31 8.39 28.33
CA ILE A 65 18.78 7.54 27.23
C ILE A 65 18.23 6.11 27.40
N ARG A 66 18.35 5.54 28.61
CA ARG A 66 17.83 4.20 28.94
C ARG A 66 16.31 4.13 28.78
N ALA A 67 15.58 5.15 29.22
CA ALA A 67 14.14 5.28 29.03
C ALA A 67 13.76 5.39 27.55
N ARG A 68 14.55 6.12 26.75
CA ARG A 68 14.36 6.23 25.29
C ARG A 68 14.56 4.90 24.58
N ILE A 69 15.64 4.18 24.91
CA ILE A 69 15.94 2.85 24.33
C ILE A 69 14.84 1.86 24.72
N LYS A 70 14.46 1.83 26.00
CA LYS A 70 13.41 0.93 26.51
C LYS A 70 12.04 1.23 25.89
N GLY A 71 11.68 2.51 25.79
CA GLY A 71 10.44 2.95 25.14
C GLY A 71 10.42 2.66 23.64
N GLY A 72 11.53 2.92 22.94
CA GLY A 72 11.70 2.58 21.52
C GLY A 72 11.52 1.09 21.26
N ARG A 73 12.19 0.22 22.03
CA ARG A 73 12.03 -1.24 21.92
C ARG A 73 10.58 -1.69 22.15
N ARG A 74 9.91 -1.14 23.15
CA ARG A 74 8.50 -1.44 23.45
C ARG A 74 7.58 -1.04 22.30
N ILE A 75 7.77 0.17 21.77
CA ILE A 75 7.03 0.66 20.60
C ILE A 75 7.23 -0.26 19.40
N THR A 76 8.48 -0.64 19.10
CA THR A 76 8.78 -1.56 17.99
C THR A 76 8.13 -2.93 18.19
N LEU A 77 8.20 -3.50 19.40
CA LEU A 77 7.56 -4.78 19.73
C LEU A 77 6.04 -4.71 19.55
N TYR A 78 5.40 -3.64 19.99
CA TYR A 78 3.96 -3.46 19.76
C TYR A 78 3.64 -3.32 18.27
N GLY A 79 4.46 -2.61 17.50
CA GLY A 79 4.28 -2.52 16.05
C GLY A 79 4.36 -3.89 15.38
N ILE A 80 5.38 -4.69 15.69
CA ILE A 80 5.54 -6.05 15.14
C ILE A 80 4.35 -6.93 15.54
N LEU A 81 3.94 -6.90 16.81
CA LEU A 81 2.79 -7.67 17.29
C LEU A 81 1.49 -7.23 16.60
N GLY A 82 1.28 -5.92 16.47
CA GLY A 82 0.14 -5.36 15.75
C GLY A 82 0.13 -5.79 14.29
N PHE A 83 1.27 -5.76 13.62
CA PHE A 83 1.42 -6.22 12.23
C PHE A 83 1.03 -7.70 12.10
N LEU A 84 1.55 -8.57 12.98
CA LEU A 84 1.21 -9.99 12.98
C LEU A 84 -0.29 -10.22 13.21
N ILE A 85 -0.89 -9.55 14.20
CA ILE A 85 -2.34 -9.65 14.45
C ILE A 85 -3.13 -9.20 13.22
N GLY A 86 -2.71 -8.09 12.58
CA GLY A 86 -3.40 -7.57 11.41
C GLY A 86 -3.28 -8.47 10.17
N LEU A 87 -2.18 -9.22 9.98
CA LEU A 87 -2.09 -10.21 8.88
C LEU A 87 -3.18 -11.28 8.98
N PHE A 88 -3.55 -11.67 10.19
CA PHE A 88 -4.61 -12.65 10.44
C PHE A 88 -5.99 -12.03 10.62
N ALA A 89 -6.10 -10.70 10.57
CA ALA A 89 -7.36 -9.99 10.81
C ALA A 89 -8.49 -10.41 9.86
N ARG A 90 -8.17 -10.85 8.65
CA ARG A 90 -9.14 -11.37 7.67
C ARG A 90 -9.95 -12.58 8.16
N PHE A 91 -9.43 -13.31 9.14
CA PHE A 91 -10.09 -14.49 9.71
C PHE A 91 -10.98 -14.16 10.91
N TYR A 92 -11.20 -12.89 11.23
CA TYR A 92 -11.98 -12.49 12.41
C TYR A 92 -13.39 -13.08 12.43
N THR A 93 -14.00 -13.39 11.28
CA THR A 93 -15.34 -13.98 11.20
C THR A 93 -15.38 -15.43 11.67
N GLN A 94 -14.28 -16.17 11.47
CA GLN A 94 -14.12 -17.59 11.81
C GLN A 94 -13.81 -17.81 13.30
N ASP A 95 -13.48 -16.75 14.03
CA ASP A 95 -13.15 -16.83 15.45
C ASP A 95 -14.41 -16.81 16.32
N ASP A 96 -14.58 -17.81 17.18
CA ASP A 96 -15.71 -17.92 18.09
C ASP A 96 -15.55 -17.06 19.35
N PHE A 97 -14.32 -16.66 19.69
CA PHE A 97 -14.08 -15.89 20.90
C PHE A 97 -14.24 -14.39 20.66
N LEU A 98 -15.21 -13.78 21.36
CA LEU A 98 -15.65 -12.39 21.12
C LEU A 98 -14.51 -11.36 21.19
N LEU A 99 -13.59 -11.50 22.14
CA LEU A 99 -12.53 -10.52 22.37
C LEU A 99 -11.49 -10.54 21.24
N THR A 100 -11.02 -11.72 20.84
CA THR A 100 -10.06 -11.86 19.75
C THR A 100 -10.70 -11.51 18.41
N LYS A 101 -11.97 -11.90 18.21
CA LYS A 101 -12.79 -11.43 17.09
C LYS A 101 -12.84 -9.91 17.02
N ALA A 102 -13.09 -9.20 18.13
CA ALA A 102 -13.12 -7.73 18.14
C ALA A 102 -11.75 -7.09 17.83
N ILE A 103 -10.67 -7.62 18.41
CA ILE A 103 -9.30 -7.15 18.17
C ILE A 103 -8.90 -7.30 16.70
N MET A 104 -9.32 -8.39 16.05
CA MET A 104 -9.06 -8.64 14.63
C MET A 104 -10.03 -7.90 13.70
N ALA A 105 -11.31 -7.79 14.05
CA ALA A 105 -12.33 -7.15 13.23
C ALA A 105 -12.04 -5.66 12.99
N LEU A 106 -11.59 -4.96 14.04
CA LEU A 106 -11.36 -3.52 13.99
C LEU A 106 -10.34 -3.10 12.93
N PRO A 107 -9.09 -3.63 12.89
CA PRO A 107 -8.15 -3.29 11.85
C PRO A 107 -8.60 -3.74 10.45
N TYR A 108 -9.31 -4.87 10.36
CA TYR A 108 -9.87 -5.34 9.08
C TYR A 108 -10.90 -4.35 8.51
N LYS A 109 -11.87 -3.93 9.33
CA LYS A 109 -12.93 -3.00 8.90
C LYS A 109 -12.42 -1.60 8.64
N LEU A 110 -11.43 -1.13 9.39
CA LEU A 110 -10.74 0.12 9.09
C LEU A 110 -9.98 0.05 7.76
N ALA A 111 -9.36 -1.10 7.44
CA ALA A 111 -8.69 -1.31 6.17
C ALA A 111 -9.69 -1.31 5.00
N GLU A 112 -10.79 -2.04 5.15
CA GLU A 112 -11.87 -2.06 4.16
C GLU A 112 -12.40 -0.65 3.91
N PHE A 113 -12.71 0.11 4.97
CA PHE A 113 -13.12 1.51 4.87
C PHE A 113 -12.09 2.38 4.15
N ALA A 114 -10.81 2.26 4.52
CA ALA A 114 -9.75 3.08 3.96
C ALA A 114 -9.49 2.76 2.47
N LEU A 115 -9.51 1.49 2.08
CA LEU A 115 -9.35 1.08 0.69
C LEU A 115 -10.57 1.43 -0.16
N ASN A 116 -11.78 1.38 0.41
CA ASN A 116 -12.99 1.74 -0.31
C ASN A 116 -12.98 3.19 -0.82
N ILE A 117 -12.28 4.10 -0.15
CA ILE A 117 -12.10 5.49 -0.60
C ILE A 117 -11.37 5.57 -1.95
N PHE A 118 -10.44 4.64 -2.21
CA PHE A 118 -9.58 4.66 -3.41
C PHE A 118 -10.00 3.64 -4.47
N PHE A 119 -10.58 2.53 -4.06
CA PHE A 119 -10.84 1.36 -4.92
C PHE A 119 -12.31 0.93 -4.92
N GLY A 120 -13.22 1.69 -4.30
CA GLY A 120 -14.64 1.35 -4.24
C GLY A 120 -15.29 1.18 -5.61
N ASP A 121 -14.84 1.94 -6.62
CA ASP A 121 -15.33 1.85 -7.99
C ASP A 121 -14.94 0.53 -8.70
N ASN A 122 -13.94 -0.19 -8.18
CA ASN A 122 -13.52 -1.47 -8.73
C ASN A 122 -14.38 -2.64 -8.23
N VAL A 123 -15.19 -2.43 -7.19
CA VAL A 123 -15.99 -3.49 -6.58
C VAL A 123 -17.09 -3.90 -7.55
N LEU A 124 -17.13 -5.19 -7.87
CA LEU A 124 -18.15 -5.72 -8.77
C LEU A 124 -19.54 -5.68 -8.11
N PRO A 125 -20.60 -5.37 -8.87
CA PRO A 125 -21.96 -5.33 -8.34
C PRO A 125 -22.39 -6.67 -7.72
N PHE A 126 -23.20 -6.59 -6.65
CA PHE A 126 -23.77 -7.75 -5.98
C PHE A 126 -24.53 -8.64 -6.99
N GLY A 127 -24.10 -9.90 -7.13
CA GLY A 127 -24.63 -10.87 -8.10
C GLY A 127 -23.68 -11.21 -9.25
N TYR A 128 -22.78 -10.30 -9.64
CA TYR A 128 -21.70 -10.63 -10.58
C TYR A 128 -20.64 -11.54 -9.94
N ASN A 129 -20.43 -11.40 -8.63
CA ASN A 129 -19.51 -12.23 -7.82
C ASN A 129 -19.83 -13.75 -7.81
N MET A 130 -21.04 -14.16 -8.23
CA MET A 130 -21.40 -15.58 -8.34
C MET A 130 -20.83 -16.26 -9.59
N PHE A 131 -20.33 -15.48 -10.57
CA PHE A 131 -19.82 -15.97 -11.84
C PHE A 131 -18.28 -15.90 -11.96
N TYR A 132 -17.58 -15.47 -10.91
CA TYR A 132 -16.13 -15.39 -10.91
C TYR A 132 -15.50 -16.51 -10.07
N TYR A 133 -14.48 -17.14 -10.64
CA TYR A 133 -13.75 -18.26 -10.03
C TYR A 133 -12.92 -17.88 -8.79
N TYR A 134 -12.72 -16.58 -8.53
CA TYR A 134 -12.01 -16.11 -7.35
C TYR A 134 -12.89 -15.24 -6.45
N GLN A 135 -13.26 -15.80 -5.29
CA GLN A 135 -14.05 -15.16 -4.22
C GLN A 135 -13.18 -14.83 -2.99
N GLY A 136 -11.96 -14.35 -3.20
CA GLY A 136 -11.07 -13.99 -2.09
C GLY A 136 -11.25 -12.54 -1.65
N GLY A 137 -11.31 -12.31 -0.34
CA GLY A 137 -10.94 -11.03 0.30
C GLY A 137 -11.98 -9.91 0.33
N MET A 138 -11.51 -8.66 0.21
CA MET A 138 -12.35 -7.45 0.23
C MET A 138 -13.00 -7.17 -1.13
N GLY A 139 -12.48 -7.75 -2.21
CA GLY A 139 -13.07 -7.63 -3.56
C GLY A 139 -12.76 -6.33 -4.30
N PHE A 140 -11.73 -5.59 -3.87
CA PHE A 140 -11.29 -4.35 -4.52
C PHE A 140 -10.48 -4.60 -5.79
N PHE A 141 -9.93 -5.81 -5.95
CA PHE A 141 -9.11 -6.20 -7.09
C PHE A 141 -9.65 -7.47 -7.76
N PRO A 142 -10.87 -7.41 -8.35
CA PRO A 142 -11.59 -8.60 -8.85
C PRO A 142 -10.83 -9.39 -9.91
N TYR A 143 -9.95 -8.72 -10.67
CA TYR A 143 -9.16 -9.33 -11.74
C TYR A 143 -7.70 -9.58 -11.34
N HIS A 144 -7.33 -9.41 -10.06
CA HIS A 144 -5.98 -9.68 -9.60
C HIS A 144 -5.99 -10.38 -8.22
N PRO A 145 -6.24 -11.71 -8.20
CA PRO A 145 -6.42 -12.50 -6.98
C PRO A 145 -5.33 -12.32 -5.92
N ILE A 146 -4.06 -12.32 -6.36
CA ILE A 146 -2.89 -12.15 -5.49
C ILE A 146 -2.87 -10.75 -4.87
N LEU A 147 -3.18 -9.72 -5.66
CA LEU A 147 -3.20 -8.35 -5.18
C LEU A 147 -4.36 -8.13 -4.19
N ASP A 148 -5.53 -8.72 -4.45
CA ASP A 148 -6.64 -8.69 -3.50
C ASP A 148 -6.28 -9.37 -2.18
N PHE A 149 -5.62 -10.53 -2.24
CA PHE A 149 -5.10 -11.21 -1.07
C PHE A 149 -4.11 -10.36 -0.27
N LEU A 150 -3.16 -9.73 -0.97
CA LEU A 150 -2.17 -8.85 -0.35
C LEU A 150 -2.83 -7.62 0.27
N ALA A 151 -3.76 -6.96 -0.42
CA ALA A 151 -4.51 -5.83 0.11
C ALA A 151 -5.32 -6.22 1.36
N THR A 152 -5.97 -7.38 1.31
CA THR A 152 -6.78 -7.94 2.40
C THR A 152 -5.95 -8.35 3.62
N SER A 153 -4.66 -8.66 3.46
CA SER A 153 -3.78 -9.11 4.55
C SER A 153 -2.87 -8.00 5.08
N VAL A 154 -2.22 -7.26 4.18
CA VAL A 154 -1.21 -6.25 4.51
C VAL A 154 -1.85 -4.94 4.97
N THR A 155 -2.98 -4.53 4.39
CA THR A 155 -3.61 -3.26 4.79
C THR A 155 -4.11 -3.29 6.24
N PRO A 156 -4.82 -4.36 6.69
CA PRO A 156 -5.12 -4.51 8.11
C PRO A 156 -3.86 -4.63 8.99
N ALA A 157 -2.77 -5.23 8.51
CA ALA A 157 -1.49 -5.30 9.22
C ALA A 157 -0.86 -3.92 9.45
N ILE A 158 -0.87 -3.05 8.44
CA ILE A 158 -0.41 -1.65 8.55
C ILE A 158 -1.26 -0.91 9.60
N ILE A 159 -2.58 -1.04 9.54
CA ILE A 159 -3.50 -0.37 10.47
C ILE A 159 -3.37 -0.90 11.89
N ALA A 160 -3.33 -2.22 12.07
CA ALA A 160 -3.15 -2.84 13.38
C ALA A 160 -1.79 -2.48 14.01
N SER A 161 -0.72 -2.48 13.21
CA SER A 161 0.59 -2.01 13.65
C SER A 161 0.53 -0.54 14.08
N PHE A 162 -0.11 0.32 13.29
CA PHE A 162 -0.28 1.72 13.63
C PHE A 162 -1.00 1.90 14.98
N MET A 163 -2.13 1.22 15.17
CA MET A 163 -2.89 1.23 16.43
C MET A 163 -2.04 0.76 17.61
N ALA A 164 -1.33 -0.36 17.45
CA ALA A 164 -0.50 -0.94 18.50
C ALA A 164 0.67 -0.01 18.86
N VAL A 165 1.30 0.64 17.87
CA VAL A 165 2.34 1.64 18.14
C VAL A 165 1.77 2.87 18.84
N ILE A 166 0.59 3.36 18.48
CA ILE A 166 -0.06 4.47 19.20
C ILE A 166 -0.23 4.10 20.67
N ILE A 167 -0.74 2.90 20.96
CA ILE A 167 -0.89 2.40 22.34
C ILE A 167 0.49 2.36 23.03
N GLY A 168 1.50 1.80 22.37
CA GLY A 168 2.87 1.74 22.87
C GLY A 168 3.49 3.12 23.16
N TYR A 169 3.21 4.10 22.31
CA TYR A 169 3.66 5.48 22.44
C TYR A 169 2.97 6.19 23.61
N LEU A 170 1.65 6.01 23.75
CA LEU A 170 0.87 6.62 24.83
C LEU A 170 1.21 6.03 26.21
N LEU A 171 1.56 4.75 26.27
CA LEU A 171 2.00 4.04 27.48
C LEU A 171 3.50 4.24 27.80
N SER A 172 4.25 4.94 26.95
CA SER A 172 5.68 5.22 27.16
C SER A 172 5.91 6.47 28.01
N ASP A 173 7.13 6.59 28.56
CA ASP A 173 7.47 7.66 29.50
C ASP A 173 7.31 9.05 28.86
N LYS A 174 6.42 9.87 29.47
CA LYS A 174 6.08 11.22 29.05
C LYS A 174 7.29 12.16 29.04
N ARG A 175 8.34 11.87 29.82
CA ARG A 175 9.60 12.64 29.89
C ARG A 175 10.38 12.59 28.58
N VAL A 176 10.26 11.48 27.84
CA VAL A 176 10.97 11.25 26.57
C VAL A 176 10.03 11.36 25.37
N PHE A 177 8.81 10.81 25.47
CA PHE A 177 7.82 10.79 24.40
C PHE A 177 6.77 11.88 24.62
N ARG A 178 7.11 13.11 24.19
CA ARG A 178 6.19 14.24 24.32
C ARG A 178 4.99 14.07 23.38
N ARG A 179 3.78 14.19 23.92
CA ARG A 179 2.52 14.11 23.16
C ARG A 179 2.44 15.12 22.00
N LYS A 180 3.13 16.27 22.10
CA LYS A 180 3.24 17.27 21.02
C LYS A 180 3.91 16.74 19.74
N LYS A 181 4.69 15.65 19.79
CA LYS A 181 5.31 15.03 18.61
C LYS A 181 4.44 13.95 17.95
N ILE A 182 3.23 13.69 18.45
CA ILE A 182 2.34 12.66 17.92
C ILE A 182 1.92 12.96 16.48
N VAL A 183 1.77 14.23 16.10
CA VAL A 183 1.42 14.64 14.73
C VAL A 183 2.46 14.18 13.70
N LYS A 184 3.76 14.28 14.03
CA LYS A 184 4.83 13.78 13.15
C LYS A 184 4.74 12.25 12.99
N PHE A 185 4.29 11.56 14.03
CA PHE A 185 4.09 10.12 14.00
C PHE A 185 2.88 9.72 13.12
N PHE A 186 1.75 10.43 13.24
CA PHE A 186 0.62 10.29 12.32
C PHE A 186 1.04 10.54 10.87
N GLY A 187 1.82 11.59 10.62
CA GLY A 187 2.33 11.91 9.29
C GLY A 187 3.19 10.79 8.69
N ALA A 188 4.08 10.18 9.49
CA ALA A 188 4.90 9.06 9.02
C ALA A 188 4.05 7.84 8.62
N TRP A 189 3.04 7.49 9.41
CA TRP A 189 2.15 6.37 9.09
C TRP A 189 1.23 6.66 7.91
N LEU A 190 0.78 7.91 7.75
CA LEU A 190 0.05 8.34 6.58
C LEU A 190 0.91 8.16 5.32
N ILE A 191 2.20 8.53 5.37
CA ILE A 191 3.12 8.31 4.25
C ILE A 191 3.25 6.82 3.92
N VAL A 192 3.44 5.95 4.92
CA VAL A 192 3.51 4.49 4.71
C VAL A 192 2.24 3.96 4.06
N PHE A 193 1.07 4.40 4.55
CA PHE A 193 -0.22 4.01 3.98
C PHE A 193 -0.39 4.51 2.53
N LEU A 194 -0.03 5.76 2.24
CA LEU A 194 -0.10 6.31 0.89
C LEU A 194 0.85 5.61 -0.09
N ILE A 195 2.06 5.26 0.34
CA ILE A 195 3.00 4.47 -0.47
C ILE A 195 2.38 3.10 -0.78
N TRP A 196 1.83 2.43 0.23
CA TRP A 196 1.18 1.13 0.04
C TRP A 196 -0.01 1.22 -0.93
N THR A 197 -0.90 2.20 -0.74
CA THR A 197 -2.03 2.45 -1.66
C THR A 197 -1.55 2.77 -3.07
N GLY A 198 -0.47 3.54 -3.22
CA GLY A 198 0.15 3.82 -4.52
C GLY A 198 0.70 2.57 -5.21
N VAL A 199 1.32 1.66 -4.46
CA VAL A 199 1.77 0.35 -4.97
C VAL A 199 0.58 -0.49 -5.43
N LEU A 200 -0.51 -0.55 -4.65
CA LEU A 200 -1.73 -1.27 -5.04
C LEU A 200 -2.32 -0.68 -6.33
N TYR A 201 -2.45 0.64 -6.41
CA TYR A 201 -2.99 1.33 -7.58
C TYR A 201 -2.14 1.10 -8.83
N GLY A 202 -0.81 1.26 -8.72
CA GLY A 202 0.11 1.06 -9.84
C GLY A 202 0.14 -0.38 -10.33
N THR A 203 0.18 -1.35 -9.41
CA THR A 203 0.19 -2.78 -9.75
C THR A 203 -1.11 -3.19 -10.45
N TYR A 204 -2.25 -2.76 -9.91
CA TYR A 204 -3.54 -3.08 -10.52
C TYR A 204 -3.72 -2.41 -11.87
N GLY A 205 -3.37 -1.12 -11.98
CA GLY A 205 -3.42 -0.39 -13.25
C GLY A 205 -2.52 -1.01 -14.32
N TYR A 206 -1.34 -1.50 -13.95
CA TYR A 206 -0.46 -2.24 -14.85
C TYR A 206 -1.11 -3.54 -15.34
N ALA A 207 -1.70 -4.33 -14.43
CA ALA A 207 -2.38 -5.57 -14.77
C ALA A 207 -3.60 -5.32 -15.69
N LEU A 208 -4.43 -4.32 -15.39
CA LEU A 208 -5.55 -3.93 -16.25
C LEU A 208 -5.08 -3.42 -17.61
N GLY A 209 -3.96 -2.68 -17.65
CA GLY A 209 -3.35 -2.23 -18.90
C GLY A 209 -2.98 -3.41 -19.80
N LYS A 210 -2.36 -4.46 -19.24
CA LYS A 210 -2.04 -5.70 -19.97
C LYS A 210 -3.28 -6.43 -20.47
N VAL A 211 -4.29 -6.56 -19.62
CA VAL A 211 -5.59 -7.14 -19.97
C VAL A 211 -6.27 -6.38 -21.12
N SER A 212 -6.29 -5.05 -21.05
CA SER A 212 -6.92 -4.17 -22.05
C SER A 212 -6.23 -4.13 -23.42
N LYS A 213 -5.09 -4.80 -23.54
CA LYS A 213 -4.30 -4.98 -24.78
C LYS A 213 -4.12 -6.45 -25.14
N LEU A 214 -4.68 -7.36 -24.36
CA LEU A 214 -4.47 -8.81 -24.47
C LEU A 214 -2.98 -9.21 -24.52
N GLU A 215 -2.12 -8.44 -23.84
CA GLU A 215 -0.67 -8.62 -23.88
C GLU A 215 -0.17 -9.51 -22.74
N GLY A 216 0.68 -10.49 -23.07
CA GLY A 216 1.37 -11.31 -22.07
C GLY A 216 0.49 -12.39 -21.45
N ILE A 217 -0.37 -13.02 -22.25
CA ILE A 217 -1.14 -14.19 -21.82
C ILE A 217 -0.17 -15.32 -21.46
N LYS A 218 -0.29 -15.82 -20.23
CA LYS A 218 0.57 -16.87 -19.65
C LYS A 218 -0.14 -18.22 -19.59
N ALA A 219 -1.43 -18.23 -19.32
CA ALA A 219 -2.24 -19.43 -19.29
C ALA A 219 -3.69 -19.11 -19.62
N MET A 220 -4.44 -20.12 -20.04
CA MET A 220 -5.85 -20.00 -20.37
C MET A 220 -6.58 -21.29 -20.03
N THR A 221 -7.70 -21.19 -19.32
CA THR A 221 -8.64 -22.31 -19.14
C THR A 221 -9.87 -22.06 -19.99
N VAL A 222 -10.23 -23.03 -20.83
CA VAL A 222 -11.33 -22.93 -21.78
C VAL A 222 -12.50 -23.76 -21.29
N TYR A 223 -13.68 -23.16 -21.31
CA TYR A 223 -14.96 -23.81 -21.07
C TYR A 223 -15.83 -23.66 -22.32
N ALA A 224 -16.56 -24.72 -22.67
CA ALA A 224 -17.72 -24.58 -23.55
C ALA A 224 -18.85 -23.96 -22.74
N ALA A 225 -19.46 -22.91 -23.27
CA ALA A 225 -20.56 -22.20 -22.65
C ALA A 225 -21.82 -22.42 -23.49
N GLU A 226 -22.80 -23.09 -22.91
CA GLU A 226 -24.13 -23.32 -23.45
C GLU A 226 -25.18 -22.63 -22.56
N LYS A 227 -26.41 -22.54 -23.04
CA LYS A 227 -27.51 -21.94 -22.28
C LYS A 227 -27.69 -22.63 -20.92
N ASN A 228 -27.26 -21.97 -19.85
CA ASN A 228 -27.25 -22.42 -18.45
C ASN A 228 -26.27 -23.56 -18.11
N ASN A 229 -25.31 -23.87 -18.97
CA ASN A 229 -24.29 -24.89 -18.68
C ASN A 229 -22.91 -24.43 -19.12
N THR A 230 -21.90 -24.77 -18.34
CA THR A 230 -20.49 -24.55 -18.67
C THR A 230 -19.74 -25.84 -18.42
N SER A 231 -19.11 -26.39 -19.44
CA SER A 231 -18.31 -27.61 -19.36
C SER A 231 -16.85 -27.26 -19.59
N TRP A 232 -15.98 -27.74 -18.70
CA TRP A 232 -14.54 -27.60 -18.87
C TRP A 232 -14.07 -28.37 -20.10
N LEU A 233 -13.28 -27.72 -20.96
CA LEU A 233 -12.70 -28.34 -22.15
C LEU A 233 -11.22 -28.64 -21.96
N ILE A 234 -10.43 -27.60 -21.69
CA ILE A 234 -8.97 -27.71 -21.63
C ILE A 234 -8.37 -26.61 -20.75
N ARG A 235 -7.21 -26.91 -20.16
CA ARG A 235 -6.32 -25.93 -19.55
C ARG A 235 -5.02 -25.88 -20.34
N ILE A 236 -4.66 -24.69 -20.79
CA ILE A 236 -3.42 -24.38 -21.49
C ILE A 236 -2.55 -23.60 -20.52
N ASP A 237 -1.53 -24.26 -19.97
CA ASP A 237 -0.54 -23.65 -19.08
C ASP A 237 0.77 -23.36 -19.82
N GLU A 238 1.78 -22.87 -19.09
CA GLU A 238 3.09 -22.55 -19.67
C GLU A 238 3.77 -23.76 -20.34
N GLU A 239 3.52 -24.98 -19.85
CA GLU A 239 4.07 -26.18 -20.45
C GLU A 239 3.36 -26.52 -21.77
N ALA A 240 2.04 -26.36 -21.82
CA ALA A 240 1.25 -26.52 -23.04
C ALA A 240 1.63 -25.51 -24.13
N LEU A 241 2.07 -24.30 -23.77
CA LEU A 241 2.55 -23.28 -24.73
C LEU A 241 3.85 -23.68 -25.48
N ASN A 242 4.49 -24.78 -25.09
CA ASN A 242 5.56 -25.38 -25.89
C ASN A 242 5.03 -25.99 -27.20
N ASN A 243 3.76 -26.39 -27.24
CA ASN A 243 3.09 -26.87 -28.45
C ASN A 243 2.72 -25.68 -29.36
N GLU A 244 3.11 -25.77 -30.63
CA GLU A 244 2.84 -24.75 -31.65
C GLU A 244 1.35 -24.46 -31.79
N LYS A 245 0.49 -25.49 -31.67
CA LYS A 245 -0.97 -25.37 -31.73
C LYS A 245 -1.52 -24.34 -30.73
N TYR A 246 -1.09 -24.45 -29.47
CA TYR A 246 -1.56 -23.56 -28.40
C TYR A 246 -0.85 -22.20 -28.41
N ARG A 247 0.38 -22.13 -28.93
CA ARG A 247 1.07 -20.86 -29.12
C ARG A 247 0.38 -19.99 -30.17
N GLU A 248 -0.01 -20.58 -31.30
CA GLU A 248 -0.73 -19.84 -32.34
C GLU A 248 -2.12 -19.42 -31.84
N LEU A 249 -2.79 -20.26 -31.04
CA LEU A 249 -4.06 -19.89 -30.38
C LEU A 249 -3.91 -18.62 -29.53
N ILE A 250 -2.88 -18.55 -28.68
CA ILE A 250 -2.63 -17.36 -27.85
C ILE A 250 -2.30 -16.14 -28.72
N LYS A 251 -1.50 -16.32 -29.76
CA LYS A 251 -1.13 -15.24 -30.69
C LYS A 251 -2.36 -14.66 -31.38
N ILE A 252 -3.25 -15.51 -31.89
CA ILE A 252 -4.52 -15.10 -32.51
C ILE A 252 -5.35 -14.26 -31.53
N ILE A 253 -5.47 -14.68 -30.27
CA ILE A 253 -6.22 -13.94 -29.25
C ILE A 253 -5.54 -12.59 -28.96
N SER A 254 -4.22 -12.58 -28.80
CA SER A 254 -3.46 -11.36 -28.50
C SER A 254 -3.43 -10.34 -29.65
N GLU A 255 -3.57 -10.79 -30.90
CA GLU A 255 -3.55 -9.93 -32.11
C GLU A 255 -4.95 -9.52 -32.58
N ALA A 256 -6.00 -9.90 -31.86
CA ALA A 256 -7.37 -9.58 -32.21
C ALA A 256 -7.62 -8.06 -32.27
N GLU A 257 -8.42 -7.63 -33.25
CA GLU A 257 -8.64 -6.19 -33.48
C GLU A 257 -9.58 -5.62 -32.43
N LYS A 258 -9.16 -4.53 -31.77
CA LYS A 258 -9.96 -3.91 -30.72
C LYS A 258 -11.22 -3.25 -31.29
N GLY A 259 -12.38 -3.63 -30.76
CA GLY A 259 -13.69 -3.13 -31.16
C GLY A 259 -14.27 -2.08 -30.21
N GLU A 260 -15.55 -1.75 -30.42
CA GLU A 260 -16.31 -0.87 -29.53
C GLU A 260 -16.70 -1.56 -28.23
N LYS A 261 -16.74 -0.83 -27.12
CA LYS A 261 -17.11 -1.41 -25.83
C LYS A 261 -18.52 -2.01 -25.86
N SER A 262 -18.66 -3.19 -25.28
CA SER A 262 -19.93 -3.91 -25.17
C SER A 262 -20.12 -4.49 -23.78
N PHE A 263 -21.35 -4.86 -23.45
CA PHE A 263 -21.65 -5.51 -22.19
C PHE A 263 -21.27 -6.98 -22.24
N TYR A 264 -20.68 -7.48 -21.15
CA TYR A 264 -20.41 -8.90 -21.00
C TYR A 264 -21.73 -9.69 -20.97
N PRO A 265 -21.93 -10.70 -21.83
CA PRO A 265 -23.22 -11.35 -22.02
C PRO A 265 -23.60 -12.24 -20.82
N ARG A 266 -24.91 -12.25 -20.52
CA ARG A 266 -25.48 -13.13 -19.48
C ARG A 266 -25.82 -14.52 -20.01
N GLU A 267 -26.39 -14.58 -21.21
CA GLU A 267 -26.61 -15.83 -21.94
C GLU A 267 -25.43 -16.04 -22.87
N LYS A 268 -24.74 -17.17 -22.71
CA LYS A 268 -23.51 -17.49 -23.42
C LYS A 268 -23.75 -18.69 -24.34
N GLU A 269 -23.31 -18.57 -25.58
CA GLU A 269 -23.32 -19.65 -26.55
C GLU A 269 -22.01 -19.62 -27.36
N GLY A 270 -20.99 -20.31 -26.87
CA GLY A 270 -19.64 -20.23 -27.42
C GLY A 270 -18.59 -20.74 -26.44
N TYR A 271 -17.50 -20.01 -26.30
CA TYR A 271 -16.42 -20.36 -25.37
C TYR A 271 -16.27 -19.30 -24.28
N GLU A 272 -16.01 -19.76 -23.06
CA GLU A 272 -15.59 -18.91 -21.96
C GLU A 272 -14.13 -19.22 -21.63
N LEU A 273 -13.28 -18.20 -21.75
CA LEU A 273 -11.84 -18.28 -21.60
C LEU A 273 -11.46 -17.58 -20.29
N LEU A 274 -10.98 -18.31 -19.31
CA LEU A 274 -10.36 -17.73 -18.12
C LEU A 274 -8.87 -17.54 -18.41
N VAL A 275 -8.47 -16.29 -18.64
CA VAL A 275 -7.12 -15.96 -19.12
C VAL A 275 -6.28 -15.37 -18.00
N ASP A 276 -5.10 -15.95 -17.78
CA ASP A 276 -4.08 -15.49 -16.85
C ASP A 276 -3.00 -14.70 -17.60
N PHE A 277 -2.64 -13.54 -17.08
CA PHE A 277 -1.66 -12.62 -17.66
C PHE A 277 -0.37 -12.56 -16.82
N ALA A 278 0.76 -12.43 -17.51
CA ALA A 278 2.03 -12.07 -16.92
C ALA A 278 1.90 -10.72 -16.19
N GLY A 279 2.06 -10.74 -14.86
CA GLY A 279 1.74 -9.60 -13.99
C GLY A 279 0.61 -9.86 -12.99
N GLY A 280 -0.05 -11.03 -13.07
CA GLY A 280 -0.97 -11.52 -12.03
C GLY A 280 -2.45 -11.19 -12.26
N GLY A 281 -2.80 -10.65 -13.43
CA GLY A 281 -4.19 -10.43 -13.84
C GLY A 281 -4.85 -11.73 -14.31
N THR A 282 -6.08 -11.99 -13.85
CA THR A 282 -6.91 -13.11 -14.32
C THR A 282 -8.28 -12.58 -14.68
N ILE A 283 -8.75 -12.83 -15.90
CA ILE A 283 -10.03 -12.28 -16.37
C ILE A 283 -10.78 -13.27 -17.28
N PRO A 284 -12.11 -13.35 -17.17
CA PRO A 284 -12.90 -14.10 -18.12
C PRO A 284 -13.14 -13.29 -19.41
N ILE A 285 -13.01 -13.99 -20.54
CA ILE A 285 -13.29 -13.50 -21.88
C ILE A 285 -14.33 -14.45 -22.48
N TYR A 286 -15.41 -13.90 -23.00
CA TYR A 286 -16.40 -14.66 -23.76
C TYR A 286 -16.07 -14.56 -25.25
N LEU A 287 -16.08 -15.68 -25.97
CA LEU A 287 -15.95 -15.75 -27.42
C LEU A 287 -17.26 -16.29 -28.01
N ASP A 288 -17.91 -15.48 -28.84
CA ASP A 288 -19.06 -15.89 -29.64
C ASP A 288 -18.58 -16.73 -30.84
N LYS A 289 -19.06 -17.98 -30.90
CA LYS A 289 -18.70 -18.95 -31.95
C LYS A 289 -19.24 -18.59 -33.34
N HIS A 290 -20.19 -17.65 -33.44
CA HIS A 290 -20.82 -17.27 -34.71
C HIS A 290 -20.23 -15.97 -35.26
N SER A 291 -20.08 -14.96 -34.41
CA SER A 291 -19.59 -13.64 -34.83
C SER A 291 -18.07 -13.51 -34.76
N GLY A 292 -17.39 -14.36 -33.99
CA GLY A 292 -15.96 -14.21 -33.69
C GLY A 292 -15.65 -13.02 -32.79
N THR A 293 -16.68 -12.41 -32.19
CA THR A 293 -16.52 -11.32 -31.24
C THR A 293 -16.11 -11.87 -29.87
N MET A 294 -14.99 -11.38 -29.37
CA MET A 294 -14.54 -11.59 -28.00
C MET A 294 -14.95 -10.41 -27.12
N ILE A 295 -15.50 -10.70 -25.95
CA ILE A 295 -15.93 -9.71 -24.97
C ILE A 295 -15.23 -10.01 -23.64
N VAL A 296 -14.36 -9.11 -23.22
CA VAL A 296 -13.68 -9.17 -21.92
C VAL A 296 -14.64 -8.69 -20.83
N SER A 297 -14.55 -9.22 -19.61
CA SER A 297 -15.47 -8.79 -18.53
C SER A 297 -15.33 -7.32 -18.10
N THR A 298 -14.25 -6.64 -18.51
CA THR A 298 -14.11 -5.18 -18.39
C THR A 298 -14.99 -4.40 -19.38
N GLY A 299 -15.60 -5.10 -20.35
CA GLY A 299 -16.41 -4.54 -21.44
C GLY A 299 -15.61 -4.18 -22.70
N ASP A 300 -14.28 -4.40 -22.71
CA ASP A 300 -13.50 -4.28 -23.93
C ASP A 300 -13.86 -5.42 -24.89
N THR A 301 -14.01 -5.11 -26.18
CA THR A 301 -14.30 -6.10 -27.21
C THR A 301 -13.16 -6.21 -28.20
N TYR A 302 -13.07 -7.39 -28.81
CA TYR A 302 -12.11 -7.68 -29.85
C TYR A 302 -12.77 -8.53 -30.93
N GLN A 303 -12.35 -8.34 -32.17
CA GLN A 303 -12.89 -9.05 -33.31
C GLN A 303 -11.82 -9.97 -33.89
N LEU A 304 -12.19 -11.25 -34.05
CA LEU A 304 -11.38 -12.22 -34.77
C LEU A 304 -11.78 -12.22 -36.26
N SER A 305 -10.80 -12.50 -37.12
CA SER A 305 -11.08 -12.81 -38.52
C SER A 305 -11.79 -14.17 -38.63
N PRO A 306 -12.55 -14.43 -39.71
CA PRO A 306 -13.19 -15.73 -39.92
C PRO A 306 -12.21 -16.91 -39.93
N GLU A 307 -11.04 -16.73 -40.55
CA GLU A 307 -9.96 -17.73 -40.59
C GLU A 307 -9.44 -18.06 -39.18
N ASN A 308 -9.26 -17.02 -38.35
CA ASN A 308 -8.82 -17.19 -36.97
C ASN A 308 -9.89 -17.89 -36.12
N LEU A 309 -11.16 -17.57 -36.33
CA LEU A 309 -12.27 -18.23 -35.63
C LEU A 309 -12.35 -19.72 -35.97
N GLU A 310 -12.20 -20.07 -37.25
CA GLU A 310 -12.18 -21.47 -37.71
C GLU A 310 -11.04 -22.25 -37.05
N TYR A 311 -9.83 -21.66 -36.98
CA TYR A 311 -8.70 -22.26 -36.27
C TYR A 311 -9.02 -22.51 -34.79
N ILE A 312 -9.61 -21.53 -34.08
CA ILE A 312 -10.00 -21.69 -32.67
C ILE A 312 -11.00 -22.83 -32.52
N THR A 313 -12.02 -22.89 -33.38
CA THR A 313 -13.04 -23.94 -33.34
C THR A 313 -12.46 -25.33 -33.66
N GLU A 314 -11.49 -25.45 -34.57
CA GLU A 314 -10.79 -26.71 -34.82
C GLU A 314 -9.95 -27.14 -33.60
N VAL A 315 -9.21 -26.19 -33.03
CA VAL A 315 -8.33 -26.43 -31.87
C VAL A 315 -9.12 -26.84 -30.63
N LEU A 316 -10.28 -26.22 -30.38
CA LEU A 316 -11.10 -26.40 -29.17
C LEU A 316 -12.30 -27.35 -29.35
N GLY A 317 -12.80 -27.49 -30.57
CA GLY A 317 -14.02 -28.23 -30.92
C GLY A 317 -13.79 -29.57 -31.63
N GLY A 318 -12.53 -29.93 -31.92
CA GLY A 318 -12.21 -31.26 -32.46
C GLY A 318 -12.73 -32.38 -31.54
N GLU A 319 -13.65 -33.19 -32.06
CA GLU A 319 -14.06 -34.45 -31.44
C GLU A 319 -12.81 -35.27 -31.10
N GLY A 320 -12.55 -35.47 -29.80
CA GLY A 320 -11.58 -36.40 -29.25
C GLY A 320 -10.20 -36.40 -29.91
N ASN A 321 -9.24 -35.65 -29.35
CA ASN A 321 -7.83 -35.96 -29.53
C ASN A 321 -7.12 -35.85 -28.18
N ASP A 322 -6.94 -37.03 -27.58
CA ASP A 322 -5.97 -37.49 -26.56
C ASP A 322 -5.64 -36.58 -25.37
#